data_AF-A0A3B5AGW2-F1
#
_entry.id   AF-A0A3B5AGW2-F1
#
_cell.length_a   1.000
_cell.length_b   1.000
_cell.length_c   1.000
_cell.angle_alpha   90.00
_cell.angle_beta   90.00
_cell.angle_gamma   90.00
#
_symmetry.space_group_name_H-M   'P 1'
#
loop_
_entity.id
_entity.type
_entity.pdbx_description
1 polymer ?
#
loop_
_entity_poly.entity_id
_entity_poly.type
_entity_poly.pdbx_seq_one_letter_code
_entity_poly.pdbx_strand_id
1 'polypeptide(L)'
;MFSCYCSHAASNLRFLSGLLEYLHFSSSFLTNDILLSNLLSLLSFIFSPRHHLPSTFSSLPAPYITLSLPTPSLSLFCFPPLADAQPTEAETAVWNQVSAVLEEAHGILAELQSYNGAGQEIREAIQNPGDLALQEKAWNAVCPLVAKLKRFYEFSLRLENALRSLLEALTSPPYAPMQHLEREQALAKQFAEILHFTLSFDELKMTNPAIQNDFSYYRRTISRNRLNNQQLEAENEVNNEMANRMSLFYAEATPMLKTLSNATTKFVSENKTLPIEDTTDCLSTMACVCRVMLETPEYRCRFTNTDTMLFCMRVMVGVIILYDHVHPVGAFAKTSKIDMKGCIKVLKEQPSNSVEGLLNALRYTTRHLNDDSTSKQIRALLQ
;
A
#
# COMPACT_ATOMS: atom_id res chain seq x y z
N MET A 1 -36.72 -41.12 -40.86
CA MET A 1 -36.10 -39.94 -40.21
C MET A 1 -35.67 -40.33 -38.78
N PHE A 2 -34.72 -41.27 -38.68
CA PHE A 2 -34.13 -41.80 -37.43
C PHE A 2 -32.95 -42.69 -37.88
N SER A 3 -31.87 -42.11 -38.41
CA SER A 3 -30.59 -42.81 -38.69
C SER A 3 -29.52 -41.83 -39.21
N CYS A 4 -29.24 -40.75 -38.47
CA CYS A 4 -28.09 -39.88 -38.81
C CYS A 4 -27.45 -39.17 -37.60
N TYR A 5 -27.66 -39.67 -36.39
CA TYR A 5 -27.11 -39.06 -35.16
C TYR A 5 -26.07 -39.92 -34.41
N CYS A 6 -25.65 -41.06 -34.97
CA CYS A 6 -24.73 -42.00 -34.29
C CYS A 6 -23.33 -42.16 -34.92
N SER A 7 -22.92 -41.36 -35.92
CA SER A 7 -21.57 -41.47 -36.51
C SER A 7 -20.62 -40.30 -36.25
N HIS A 8 -21.04 -39.25 -35.52
CA HIS A 8 -20.13 -38.18 -35.06
C HIS A 8 -19.60 -38.38 -33.62
N ALA A 9 -20.11 -39.39 -32.90
CA ALA A 9 -19.69 -39.71 -31.54
C ALA A 9 -18.51 -40.71 -31.47
N ALA A 10 -18.17 -41.39 -32.57
CA ALA A 10 -17.15 -42.45 -32.58
C ALA A 10 -15.75 -41.99 -33.04
N SER A 11 -15.63 -40.81 -33.68
CA SER A 11 -14.34 -40.24 -34.10
C SER A 11 -13.67 -39.39 -33.02
N ASN A 12 -14.44 -38.81 -32.09
CA ASN A 12 -13.90 -38.01 -30.98
C ASN A 12 -13.34 -38.86 -29.81
N LEU A 13 -13.74 -40.13 -29.68
CA LEU A 13 -13.20 -41.02 -28.64
C LEU A 13 -11.80 -41.59 -28.96
N ARG A 14 -11.38 -41.62 -30.23
CA ARG A 14 -10.01 -42.07 -30.61
C ARG A 14 -8.97 -40.96 -30.51
N PHE A 15 -9.40 -39.70 -30.53
CA PHE A 15 -8.50 -38.55 -30.30
C PHE A 15 -8.22 -38.35 -28.80
N LEU A 16 -9.20 -38.68 -27.94
CA LEU A 16 -9.06 -38.64 -26.48
C LEU A 16 -8.26 -39.81 -25.90
N SER A 17 -8.28 -40.99 -26.52
CA SER A 17 -7.45 -42.12 -26.05
C SER A 17 -5.96 -41.97 -26.38
N GLY A 18 -5.62 -41.26 -27.45
CA GLY A 18 -4.21 -40.99 -27.83
C GLY A 18 -3.55 -39.87 -27.01
N LEU A 19 -4.33 -38.97 -26.40
CA LEU A 19 -3.80 -37.92 -25.52
C LEU A 19 -3.53 -38.42 -24.08
N LEU A 20 -4.15 -39.52 -23.69
CA LEU A 20 -4.02 -40.12 -22.35
C LEU A 20 -2.75 -40.97 -22.17
N GLU A 21 -2.10 -41.42 -23.25
CA GLU A 21 -0.80 -42.11 -23.16
C GLU A 21 0.40 -41.16 -23.04
N TYR A 22 0.22 -39.86 -23.35
CA TYR A 22 1.31 -38.87 -23.28
C TYR A 22 1.44 -38.18 -21.90
N LEU A 23 0.52 -38.45 -20.97
CA LEU A 23 0.44 -37.81 -19.64
C LEU A 23 0.80 -38.74 -18.47
N HIS A 24 1.56 -39.81 -18.72
CA HIS A 24 2.17 -40.58 -17.66
C HIS A 24 3.47 -39.92 -17.16
N PHE A 25 3.38 -38.89 -16.31
CA PHE A 25 4.38 -38.67 -15.25
C PHE A 25 3.84 -37.76 -14.12
N SER A 26 3.94 -38.28 -12.90
CA SER A 26 3.69 -37.68 -11.57
C SER A 26 2.22 -37.48 -11.14
N SER A 27 1.79 -38.45 -10.34
CA SER A 27 0.59 -38.48 -9.50
C SER A 27 0.73 -37.61 -8.25
N SER A 28 -0.12 -36.60 -8.08
CA SER A 28 -0.69 -36.15 -6.79
C SER A 28 -1.35 -34.77 -6.96
N PHE A 29 -2.63 -34.68 -7.34
CA PHE A 29 -3.53 -33.52 -7.09
C PHE A 29 -4.89 -33.84 -7.75
N LEU A 30 -5.73 -34.62 -7.07
CA LEU A 30 -7.07 -34.97 -7.54
C LEU A 30 -8.04 -34.95 -6.36
N THR A 31 -8.41 -33.73 -5.95
CA THR A 31 -9.62 -33.45 -5.16
C THR A 31 -9.99 -31.99 -5.42
N ASN A 32 -10.87 -31.70 -6.39
CA ASN A 32 -11.53 -30.39 -6.52
C ASN A 32 -12.75 -30.42 -7.48
N ASP A 33 -13.72 -31.28 -7.20
CA ASP A 33 -15.05 -31.22 -7.84
C ASP A 33 -15.94 -30.08 -7.28
N ILE A 34 -15.50 -29.40 -6.20
CA ILE A 34 -16.23 -28.28 -5.55
C ILE A 34 -16.00 -26.94 -6.28
N LEU A 35 -14.92 -26.82 -7.05
CA LEU A 35 -14.56 -25.59 -7.78
C LEU A 35 -15.46 -25.35 -9.01
N LEU A 36 -15.96 -26.42 -9.65
CA LEU A 36 -16.76 -26.31 -10.86
C LEU A 36 -18.22 -25.91 -10.57
N SER A 37 -18.80 -26.37 -9.45
CA SER A 37 -20.17 -26.00 -9.07
C SER A 37 -20.29 -24.54 -8.65
N ASN A 38 -19.28 -24.02 -7.94
CA ASN A 38 -19.26 -22.62 -7.48
C ASN A 38 -19.03 -21.64 -8.65
N LEU A 39 -18.30 -22.06 -9.69
CA LEU A 39 -18.10 -21.27 -10.91
C LEU A 39 -19.39 -21.12 -11.73
N LEU A 40 -20.21 -22.18 -11.81
CA LEU A 40 -21.47 -22.17 -12.57
C LEU A 40 -22.56 -21.34 -11.87
N SER A 41 -22.61 -21.36 -10.54
CA SER A 41 -23.54 -20.51 -9.79
C SER A 41 -23.21 -19.01 -9.91
N LEU A 42 -21.93 -18.63 -9.93
CA LEU A 42 -21.53 -17.23 -10.14
C LEU A 42 -21.85 -16.73 -11.56
N LEU A 43 -21.68 -17.58 -12.58
CA LEU A 43 -21.98 -17.23 -13.97
C LEU A 43 -23.48 -17.04 -14.25
N SER A 44 -24.35 -17.72 -13.48
CA SER A 44 -25.81 -17.53 -13.57
C SER A 44 -26.31 -16.21 -12.96
N PHE A 45 -25.51 -15.57 -12.09
CA PHE A 45 -25.88 -14.32 -11.42
C PHE A 45 -25.42 -13.07 -12.19
N ILE A 46 -24.40 -13.20 -13.04
CA ILE A 46 -23.81 -12.10 -13.82
C ILE A 46 -24.58 -11.84 -15.12
N PHE A 47 -25.27 -12.84 -15.68
CA PHE A 47 -26.06 -12.69 -16.91
C PHE A 47 -27.57 -12.61 -16.63
N SER A 48 -28.01 -11.45 -16.15
CA SER A 48 -29.36 -10.96 -16.45
C SER A 48 -29.30 -9.44 -16.54
N PRO A 49 -29.60 -8.85 -17.71
CA PRO A 49 -30.97 -8.36 -17.85
C PRO A 49 -31.57 -8.44 -19.26
N ARG A 50 -32.90 -8.37 -19.26
CA ARG A 50 -33.82 -8.01 -20.33
C ARG A 50 -33.22 -7.03 -21.36
N HIS A 51 -33.13 -7.44 -22.63
CA HIS A 51 -33.74 -6.84 -23.83
C HIS A 51 -33.14 -7.45 -25.11
N HIS A 52 -33.94 -7.46 -26.17
CA HIS A 52 -33.82 -8.18 -27.45
C HIS A 52 -32.48 -8.11 -28.23
N LEU A 53 -32.10 -9.28 -28.82
CA LEU A 53 -31.51 -9.61 -30.16
C LEU A 53 -30.79 -8.53 -31.02
N PRO A 54 -29.96 -8.88 -32.06
CA PRO A 54 -29.71 -10.20 -32.65
C PRO A 54 -28.23 -10.56 -32.97
N SER A 55 -28.08 -11.84 -33.32
CA SER A 55 -26.98 -12.52 -34.01
C SER A 55 -26.36 -11.79 -35.20
N THR A 56 -25.03 -11.79 -35.28
CA THR A 56 -24.17 -12.23 -36.42
C THR A 56 -22.77 -11.63 -36.26
N PHE A 57 -21.72 -12.44 -36.26
CA PHE A 57 -20.55 -12.27 -37.12
C PHE A 57 -19.56 -13.43 -36.91
N SER A 58 -19.39 -14.16 -38.00
CA SER A 58 -18.50 -15.30 -38.21
C SER A 58 -17.08 -14.84 -38.58
N SER A 59 -16.14 -15.77 -38.34
CA SER A 59 -14.84 -15.96 -39.01
C SER A 59 -13.71 -14.95 -38.78
N LEU A 60 -12.61 -15.42 -38.17
CA LEU A 60 -11.24 -15.50 -38.73
C LEU A 60 -10.27 -16.18 -37.72
N PRO A 61 -9.08 -16.67 -38.15
CA PRO A 61 -8.48 -17.92 -37.68
C PRO A 61 -7.37 -17.76 -36.62
N ALA A 62 -7.12 -18.84 -35.88
CA ALA A 62 -5.91 -19.05 -35.07
C ALA A 62 -4.68 -19.25 -36.00
N PRO A 63 -3.42 -18.95 -35.61
CA PRO A 63 -2.76 -19.60 -34.47
C PRO A 63 -1.78 -18.72 -33.66
N TYR A 64 -1.64 -18.97 -32.35
CA TYR A 64 -0.40 -18.91 -31.54
C TYR A 64 -0.81 -19.23 -30.10
N ILE A 65 -0.88 -20.53 -29.77
CA ILE A 65 -1.07 -20.98 -28.38
C ILE A 65 0.32 -21.04 -27.75
N THR A 66 0.75 -19.93 -27.15
CA THR A 66 1.67 -19.98 -26.02
C THR A 66 0.88 -20.52 -24.83
N LEU A 67 1.26 -21.69 -24.32
CA LEU A 67 0.79 -22.23 -23.05
C LEU A 67 1.24 -21.28 -21.91
N SER A 68 0.43 -20.27 -21.62
CA SER A 68 0.41 -19.63 -20.31
C SER A 68 -0.31 -20.58 -19.36
N LEU A 69 0.34 -20.97 -18.27
CA LEU A 69 -0.35 -21.63 -17.15
C LEU A 69 -1.57 -20.78 -16.76
N PRO A 70 -2.72 -21.40 -16.42
CA PRO A 70 -3.87 -20.65 -15.94
C PRO A 70 -3.48 -20.04 -14.59
N THR A 71 -3.24 -18.73 -14.57
CA THR A 71 -3.24 -17.95 -13.33
C THR A 71 -4.59 -18.17 -12.64
N PRO A 72 -4.63 -18.64 -11.39
CA PRO A 72 -5.90 -18.82 -10.68
C PRO A 72 -6.64 -17.49 -10.64
N SER A 73 -7.84 -17.47 -11.24
CA SER A 73 -8.92 -16.48 -11.13
C SER A 73 -8.58 -15.09 -10.58
N LEU A 74 -7.73 -14.33 -11.28
CA LEU A 74 -7.56 -12.87 -11.08
C LEU A 74 -8.85 -12.07 -11.34
N SER A 75 -9.87 -12.69 -11.96
CA SER A 75 -11.19 -12.08 -12.15
C SER A 75 -11.93 -11.78 -10.85
N LEU A 76 -11.57 -12.43 -9.74
CA LEU A 76 -12.13 -12.18 -8.41
C LEU A 76 -11.42 -11.04 -7.66
N PHE A 77 -10.24 -10.62 -8.14
CA PHE A 77 -9.34 -9.63 -7.51
C PHE A 77 -9.25 -8.31 -8.26
N CYS A 78 -10.08 -8.08 -9.28
CA CYS A 78 -10.40 -6.70 -9.61
C CYS A 78 -11.07 -6.16 -8.34
N PHE A 79 -10.38 -5.37 -7.52
CA PHE A 79 -11.00 -4.67 -6.40
C PHE A 79 -12.33 -4.15 -6.96
N PRO A 80 -13.50 -4.71 -6.56
CA PRO A 80 -14.76 -4.04 -6.84
C PRO A 80 -14.60 -2.63 -6.27
N PRO A 81 -15.34 -1.61 -6.71
CA PRO A 81 -15.20 -0.28 -6.13
C PRO A 81 -15.17 -0.44 -4.60
N LEU A 82 -14.01 -0.17 -4.02
CA LEU A 82 -13.63 -0.50 -2.63
C LEU A 82 -14.63 0.14 -1.65
N ALA A 83 -15.46 1.05 -2.16
CA ALA A 83 -16.57 1.74 -1.52
C ALA A 83 -17.49 0.82 -0.68
N ASP A 84 -17.79 -0.41 -1.11
CA ASP A 84 -18.90 -1.18 -0.50
C ASP A 84 -18.48 -2.45 0.29
N ALA A 85 -17.19 -2.69 0.53
CA ALA A 85 -16.74 -3.83 1.32
C ALA A 85 -17.20 -3.68 2.79
N GLN A 86 -18.16 -4.51 3.21
CA GLN A 86 -18.68 -4.56 4.58
C GLN A 86 -17.88 -5.56 5.42
N PRO A 87 -17.52 -5.23 6.66
CA PRO A 87 -16.80 -6.15 7.53
C PRO A 87 -17.68 -7.36 7.88
N THR A 88 -17.07 -8.54 7.89
CA THR A 88 -17.67 -9.73 8.50
C THR A 88 -17.69 -9.61 10.04
N GLU A 89 -18.43 -10.49 10.71
CA GLU A 89 -18.47 -10.52 12.19
C GLU A 89 -17.07 -10.73 12.80
N ALA A 90 -16.23 -11.53 12.14
CA ALA A 90 -14.84 -11.76 12.56
C ALA A 90 -13.96 -10.51 12.40
N GLU A 91 -14.19 -9.70 11.37
CA GLU A 91 -13.40 -8.49 11.10
C GLU A 91 -13.85 -7.29 11.97
N THR A 92 -15.09 -7.28 12.45
CA THR A 92 -15.76 -6.10 13.00
C THR A 92 -14.97 -5.41 14.11
N ALA A 93 -14.33 -6.17 15.00
CA ALA A 93 -13.54 -5.60 16.10
C ALA A 93 -12.31 -4.82 15.60
N VAL A 94 -11.49 -5.46 14.75
CA VAL A 94 -10.31 -4.83 14.15
C VAL A 94 -10.72 -3.69 13.22
N TRP A 95 -11.78 -3.91 12.43
CA TRP A 95 -12.30 -2.93 11.50
C TRP A 95 -12.72 -1.64 12.21
N ASN A 96 -13.48 -1.73 13.31
CA ASN A 96 -13.89 -0.54 14.07
C ASN A 96 -12.70 0.22 14.65
N GLN A 97 -11.70 -0.49 15.19
CA GLN A 97 -10.49 0.12 15.73
C GLN A 97 -9.72 0.90 14.65
N VAL A 98 -9.57 0.30 13.46
CA VAL A 98 -8.82 0.91 12.36
C VAL A 98 -9.61 2.03 11.69
N SER A 99 -10.94 1.89 11.56
CA SER A 99 -11.83 2.94 11.03
C SER A 99 -11.72 4.23 11.83
N ALA A 100 -11.68 4.16 13.17
CA ALA A 100 -11.49 5.34 14.01
C ALA A 100 -10.17 6.09 13.72
N VAL A 101 -9.10 5.36 13.36
CA VAL A 101 -7.82 5.96 12.97
C VAL A 101 -7.90 6.58 11.57
N LEU A 102 -8.55 5.89 10.63
CA LEU A 102 -8.72 6.36 9.25
C LEU A 102 -9.65 7.57 9.11
N GLU A 103 -10.68 7.67 9.97
CA GLU A 103 -11.54 8.85 10.04
C GLU A 103 -10.73 10.10 10.41
N GLU A 104 -9.83 9.99 11.39
CA GLU A 104 -8.96 11.10 11.76
C GLU A 104 -7.88 11.40 10.71
N ALA A 105 -7.44 10.39 9.96
CA ALA A 105 -6.41 10.53 8.93
C ALA A 105 -6.71 11.65 7.92
N HIS A 106 -7.99 11.82 7.55
CA HIS A 106 -8.45 12.88 6.65
C HIS A 106 -8.21 14.28 7.24
N GLY A 107 -8.50 14.47 8.52
CA GLY A 107 -8.24 15.73 9.23
C GLY A 107 -6.74 16.03 9.34
N ILE A 108 -5.92 15.01 9.60
CA ILE A 108 -4.46 15.14 9.65
C ILE A 108 -3.89 15.59 8.31
N LEU A 109 -4.36 15.02 7.18
CA LEU A 109 -3.94 15.45 5.85
C LEU A 109 -4.36 16.89 5.56
N ALA A 110 -5.60 17.27 5.88
CA ALA A 110 -6.09 18.64 5.66
C ALA A 110 -5.29 19.68 6.48
N GLU A 111 -4.90 19.33 7.71
CA GLU A 111 -4.06 20.18 8.56
C GLU A 111 -2.64 20.32 8.02
N LEU A 112 -2.06 19.25 7.46
CA LEU A 112 -0.74 19.29 6.84
C LEU A 112 -0.76 20.09 5.53
N GLN A 113 -1.81 19.93 4.72
CA GLN A 113 -2.01 20.71 3.48
C GLN A 113 -2.10 22.21 3.75
N SER A 114 -2.71 22.61 4.87
CA SER A 114 -2.83 24.01 5.29
C SER A 114 -1.67 24.50 6.16
N TYR A 115 -0.57 23.75 6.26
CA TYR A 115 0.61 24.13 7.04
C TYR A 115 1.47 25.16 6.30
N ASN A 116 1.25 26.44 6.59
CA ASN A 116 1.98 27.55 5.93
C ASN A 116 3.36 27.84 6.52
N GLY A 117 3.62 27.39 7.75
CA GLY A 117 4.84 27.67 8.49
C GLY A 117 4.93 29.08 9.07
N ALA A 118 5.93 29.32 9.93
CA ALA A 118 6.21 30.63 10.57
C ALA A 118 7.53 31.27 10.08
N GLY A 119 7.94 30.96 8.85
CA GLY A 119 9.27 31.29 8.34
C GLY A 119 9.56 32.79 8.19
N GLN A 120 8.53 33.65 8.06
CA GLN A 120 8.73 35.10 8.01
C GLN A 120 9.02 35.64 9.41
N GLU A 121 8.15 35.35 10.36
CA GLU A 121 8.24 35.79 11.75
C GLU A 121 9.54 35.29 12.39
N ILE A 122 9.91 34.03 12.14
CA ILE A 122 11.17 33.44 12.61
C ILE A 122 12.38 34.20 12.05
N ARG A 123 12.38 34.56 10.75
CA ARG A 123 13.49 35.31 10.15
C ARG A 123 13.62 36.71 10.73
N GLU A 124 12.51 37.43 10.90
CA GLU A 124 12.46 38.76 11.52
C GLU A 124 13.03 38.72 12.95
N ALA A 125 12.63 37.72 13.74
CA ALA A 125 13.12 37.50 15.11
C ALA A 125 14.61 37.13 15.17
N ILE A 126 15.11 36.31 14.25
CA ILE A 126 16.54 35.94 14.21
C ILE A 126 17.42 37.15 13.82
N GLN A 127 16.96 37.98 12.89
CA GLN A 127 17.69 39.18 12.45
C GLN A 127 17.76 40.27 13.53
N ASN A 128 16.76 40.33 14.41
CA ASN A 128 16.63 41.36 15.45
C ASN A 128 16.51 40.71 16.84
N PRO A 129 17.57 40.07 17.36
CA PRO A 129 17.49 39.27 18.59
C PRO A 129 17.22 40.10 19.86
N GLY A 130 17.44 41.42 19.82
CA GLY A 130 17.15 42.34 20.93
C GLY A 130 15.72 42.88 20.95
N ASP A 131 14.94 42.68 19.89
CA ASP A 131 13.55 43.14 19.81
C ASP A 131 12.60 42.08 20.39
N LEU A 132 12.13 42.32 21.61
CA LEU A 132 11.23 41.42 22.33
C LEU A 132 9.88 41.23 21.63
N ALA A 133 9.35 42.24 20.95
CA ALA A 133 8.06 42.15 20.26
C ALA A 133 8.16 41.20 19.05
N LEU A 134 9.29 41.22 18.33
CA LEU A 134 9.54 40.26 17.25
C LEU A 134 9.77 38.84 17.76
N GLN A 135 10.46 38.67 18.91
CA GLN A 135 10.59 37.34 19.54
C GLN A 135 9.23 36.76 19.91
N GLU A 136 8.37 37.57 20.54
CA GLU A 136 7.02 37.17 20.96
C GLU A 136 6.12 36.86 19.75
N LYS A 137 6.16 37.69 18.70
CA LYS A 137 5.43 37.45 17.45
C LYS A 137 5.81 36.09 16.82
N ALA A 138 7.11 35.79 16.73
CA ALA A 138 7.58 34.51 16.21
C ALA A 138 7.19 33.34 17.11
N TRP A 139 7.22 33.53 18.42
CA TRP A 139 6.78 32.52 19.39
C TRP A 139 5.29 32.20 19.25
N ASN A 140 4.44 33.23 19.21
CA ASN A 140 3.00 33.08 19.07
C ASN A 140 2.60 32.46 17.72
N ALA A 141 3.38 32.68 16.66
CA ALA A 141 3.18 32.03 15.37
C ALA A 141 3.61 30.55 15.37
N VAL A 142 4.76 30.23 15.97
CA VAL A 142 5.34 28.87 15.90
C VAL A 142 4.67 27.87 16.85
N CYS A 143 4.22 28.31 18.03
CA CYS A 143 3.58 27.44 19.03
C CYS A 143 2.40 26.60 18.48
N PRO A 144 1.35 27.19 17.86
CA PRO A 144 0.24 26.41 17.32
C PRO A 144 0.66 25.47 16.19
N LEU A 145 1.70 25.84 15.42
CA LEU A 145 2.26 24.98 14.38
C LEU A 145 2.95 23.76 14.99
N VAL A 146 3.71 23.93 16.08
CA VAL A 146 4.35 22.81 16.78
C VAL A 146 3.34 21.91 17.47
N ALA A 147 2.22 22.45 17.96
CA ALA A 147 1.10 21.63 18.45
C ALA A 147 0.54 20.70 17.35
N LYS A 148 0.39 21.21 16.11
CA LYS A 148 0.04 20.37 14.95
C LYS A 148 1.10 19.30 14.68
N LEU A 149 2.38 19.67 14.70
CA LEU A 149 3.48 18.71 14.51
C LEU A 149 3.47 17.60 15.58
N LYS A 150 3.21 17.96 16.84
CA LYS A 150 3.05 17.00 17.93
C LYS A 150 1.90 16.03 17.63
N ARG A 151 0.74 16.56 17.22
CA ARG A 151 -0.42 15.75 16.86
C ARG A 151 -0.13 14.79 15.70
N PHE A 152 0.57 15.23 14.67
CA PHE A 152 0.95 14.36 13.55
C PHE A 152 1.88 13.22 13.99
N TYR A 153 2.86 13.53 14.84
CA TYR A 153 3.73 12.51 15.42
C TYR A 153 2.95 11.51 16.29
N GLU A 154 2.08 11.98 17.17
CA GLU A 154 1.23 11.10 18.01
C GLU A 154 0.26 10.27 17.17
N PHE A 155 -0.26 10.82 16.07
CA PHE A 155 -1.05 10.07 15.10
C PHE A 155 -0.24 8.93 14.47
N SER A 156 1.05 9.13 14.16
CA SER A 156 1.91 8.07 13.63
C SER A 156 2.00 6.85 14.56
N LEU A 157 1.98 7.07 15.88
CA LEU A 157 1.99 5.98 16.88
C LEU A 157 0.68 5.19 16.87
N ARG A 158 -0.45 5.86 16.63
CA ARG A 158 -1.76 5.21 16.48
C ARG A 158 -1.85 4.44 15.17
N LEU A 159 -1.27 4.97 14.10
CA LEU A 159 -1.17 4.30 12.81
C LEU A 159 -0.32 3.02 12.90
N GLU A 160 0.78 3.04 13.65
CA GLU A 160 1.59 1.84 13.97
C GLU A 160 0.73 0.74 14.60
N ASN A 161 -0.08 1.09 15.62
CA ASN A 161 -0.92 0.11 16.31
C ASN A 161 -2.04 -0.42 15.40
N ALA A 162 -2.66 0.43 14.59
CA ALA A 162 -3.67 0.02 13.61
C ALA A 162 -3.08 -0.95 12.57
N LEU A 163 -1.89 -0.66 12.04
CA LEU A 163 -1.18 -1.56 11.13
C LEU A 163 -0.90 -2.90 11.79
N ARG A 164 -0.44 -2.92 13.05
CA ARG A 164 -0.18 -4.17 13.77
C ARG A 164 -1.43 -5.04 13.86
N SER A 165 -2.58 -4.47 14.21
CA SER A 165 -3.84 -5.21 14.29
C SER A 165 -4.29 -5.77 12.94
N LEU A 166 -4.07 -5.03 11.84
CA LEU A 166 -4.35 -5.53 10.50
C LEU A 166 -3.41 -6.67 10.09
N LEU A 167 -2.12 -6.55 10.36
CA LEU A 167 -1.15 -7.59 10.07
C LEU A 167 -1.49 -8.86 10.85
N GLU A 168 -1.84 -8.75 12.13
CA GLU A 168 -2.26 -9.89 12.95
C GLU A 168 -3.47 -10.60 12.36
N ALA A 169 -4.52 -9.86 11.97
CA ALA A 169 -5.71 -10.46 11.35
C ALA A 169 -5.38 -11.12 10.00
N LEU A 170 -4.74 -10.39 9.09
CA LEU A 170 -4.49 -10.77 7.69
C LEU A 170 -3.36 -11.80 7.49
N THR A 171 -2.70 -12.21 8.57
CA THR A 171 -1.62 -13.21 8.51
C THR A 171 -1.79 -14.33 9.53
N SER A 172 -2.89 -14.35 10.29
CA SER A 172 -3.10 -15.35 11.33
C SER A 172 -3.45 -16.74 10.76
N PRO A 173 -2.89 -17.83 11.30
CA PRO A 173 -3.32 -19.18 10.90
C PRO A 173 -4.83 -19.38 11.20
N PRO A 174 -5.54 -20.21 10.42
CA PRO A 174 -5.01 -21.26 9.54
C PRO A 174 -5.00 -20.92 8.05
N TYR A 175 -5.37 -19.71 7.65
CA TYR A 175 -5.54 -19.39 6.23
C TYR A 175 -4.25 -18.90 5.59
N ALA A 176 -4.10 -19.17 4.30
CA ALA A 176 -3.00 -18.61 3.52
C ALA A 176 -3.26 -17.12 3.22
N PRO A 177 -2.23 -16.29 2.98
CA PRO A 177 -2.38 -14.86 2.73
C PRO A 177 -3.36 -14.50 1.59
N MET A 178 -3.36 -15.28 0.51
CA MET A 178 -4.33 -15.10 -0.59
C MET A 178 -5.78 -15.30 -0.11
N GLN A 179 -6.00 -16.27 0.78
CA GLN A 179 -7.33 -16.56 1.34
C GLN A 179 -7.78 -15.47 2.33
N HIS A 180 -6.87 -14.90 3.12
CA HIS A 180 -7.18 -13.73 3.95
C HIS A 180 -7.64 -12.55 3.08
N LEU A 181 -6.90 -12.24 2.01
CA LEU A 181 -7.28 -11.14 1.11
C LEU A 181 -8.61 -11.37 0.39
N GLU A 182 -9.00 -12.63 0.13
CA GLU A 182 -10.31 -12.98 -0.44
C GLU A 182 -11.45 -12.89 0.58
N ARG A 183 -11.20 -13.28 1.84
CA ARG A 183 -12.20 -13.36 2.92
C ARG A 183 -12.38 -12.05 3.66
N GLU A 184 -11.27 -11.42 4.03
CA GLU A 184 -11.18 -10.25 4.89
C GLU A 184 -10.98 -8.98 4.05
N GLN A 185 -11.87 -8.79 3.07
CA GLN A 185 -11.77 -7.71 2.09
C GLN A 185 -11.86 -6.33 2.73
N ALA A 186 -12.59 -6.20 3.85
CA ALA A 186 -12.74 -4.94 4.56
C ALA A 186 -11.44 -4.56 5.28
N LEU A 187 -10.74 -5.52 5.88
CA LEU A 187 -9.42 -5.29 6.49
C LEU A 187 -8.33 -5.04 5.44
N ALA A 188 -8.36 -5.77 4.32
CA ALA A 188 -7.46 -5.53 3.19
C ALA A 188 -7.62 -4.11 2.61
N LYS A 189 -8.86 -3.63 2.51
CA LYS A 189 -9.17 -2.23 2.17
C LYS A 189 -8.55 -1.26 3.16
N GLN A 190 -8.74 -1.46 4.47
CA GLN A 190 -8.20 -0.56 5.48
C GLN A 190 -6.66 -0.54 5.46
N PHE A 191 -6.02 -1.66 5.17
CA PHE A 191 -4.56 -1.70 4.99
C PHE A 191 -4.14 -0.83 3.80
N ALA A 192 -4.84 -0.94 2.68
CA ALA A 192 -4.61 -0.08 1.53
C ALA A 192 -4.84 1.42 1.85
N GLU A 193 -5.87 1.76 2.63
CA GLU A 193 -6.16 3.14 3.07
C GLU A 193 -5.09 3.70 4.01
N ILE A 194 -4.55 2.89 4.92
CA ILE A 194 -3.41 3.27 5.77
C ILE A 194 -2.19 3.63 4.90
N LEU A 195 -1.87 2.81 3.89
CA LEU A 195 -0.74 3.04 3.00
C LEU A 195 -0.96 4.27 2.10
N HIS A 196 -2.20 4.46 1.64
CA HIS A 196 -2.58 5.64 0.88
C HIS A 196 -2.38 6.93 1.69
N PHE A 197 -2.89 6.98 2.93
CA PHE A 197 -2.63 8.09 3.85
C PHE A 197 -1.13 8.31 4.05
N THR A 198 -0.39 7.23 4.31
CA THR A 198 1.05 7.26 4.61
C THR A 198 1.83 7.97 3.53
N LEU A 199 1.69 7.55 2.27
CA LEU A 199 2.43 8.20 1.18
C LEU A 199 1.90 9.59 0.85
N SER A 200 0.60 9.84 1.02
CA SER A 200 0.04 11.18 0.82
C SER A 200 0.58 12.18 1.85
N PHE A 201 0.72 11.77 3.11
CA PHE A 201 1.33 12.57 4.17
C PHE A 201 2.80 12.86 3.85
N ASP A 202 3.55 11.82 3.49
CA ASP A 202 4.99 11.94 3.23
C ASP A 202 5.28 12.80 1.99
N GLU A 203 4.47 12.73 0.93
CA GLU A 203 4.54 13.62 -0.23
C GLU A 203 4.38 15.10 0.16
N LEU A 204 3.37 15.43 0.97
CA LEU A 204 3.14 16.78 1.47
C LEU A 204 4.27 17.25 2.38
N LYS A 205 4.79 16.36 3.23
CA LYS A 205 5.90 16.67 4.12
C LYS A 205 7.18 16.97 3.33
N MET A 206 7.50 16.18 2.31
CA MET A 206 8.73 16.36 1.51
C MET A 206 8.74 17.70 0.77
N THR A 207 7.58 18.23 0.39
CA THR A 207 7.47 19.50 -0.33
C THR A 207 7.40 20.72 0.60
N ASN A 208 7.36 20.51 1.93
CA ASN A 208 7.22 21.58 2.91
C ASN A 208 8.44 21.68 3.87
N PRO A 209 9.48 22.46 3.50
CA PRO A 209 10.67 22.63 4.34
C PRO A 209 10.40 23.41 5.64
N ALA A 210 9.27 24.13 5.76
CA ALA A 210 8.95 24.90 6.95
C ALA A 210 8.78 24.01 8.20
N ILE A 211 8.27 22.78 8.04
CA ILE A 211 8.06 21.83 9.13
C ILE A 211 9.32 21.63 9.99
N GLN A 212 10.46 21.36 9.35
CA GLN A 212 11.72 21.15 10.08
C GLN A 212 12.28 22.46 10.65
N ASN A 213 12.14 23.57 9.91
CA ASN A 213 12.64 24.88 10.32
C ASN A 213 11.91 25.40 11.57
N ASP A 214 10.59 25.33 11.57
CA ASP A 214 9.72 25.79 12.64
C ASP A 214 9.98 24.98 13.92
N PHE A 215 10.04 23.65 13.80
CA PHE A 215 10.33 22.80 14.95
C PHE A 215 11.75 23.02 15.50
N SER A 216 12.74 23.20 14.61
CA SER A 216 14.11 23.50 15.01
C SER A 216 14.24 24.88 15.69
N TYR A 217 13.45 25.87 15.26
CA TYR A 217 13.37 27.16 15.93
C TYR A 217 12.75 27.02 17.33
N TYR A 218 11.59 26.36 17.43
CA TYR A 218 10.90 26.13 18.70
C TYR A 218 11.82 25.46 19.74
N ARG A 219 12.53 24.40 19.36
CA ARG A 219 13.47 23.71 20.25
C ARG A 219 14.59 24.61 20.76
N ARG A 220 15.19 25.44 19.88
CA ARG A 220 16.24 26.40 20.26
C ARG A 220 15.71 27.46 21.24
N THR A 221 14.51 27.97 20.99
CA THR A 221 13.88 29.00 21.83
C THR A 221 13.54 28.47 23.22
N ILE A 222 12.97 27.26 23.34
CA ILE A 222 12.75 26.62 24.64
C ILE A 222 14.06 26.43 25.40
N SER A 223 15.10 25.91 24.73
CA SER A 223 16.39 25.67 25.37
C SER A 223 17.01 26.95 25.93
N ARG A 224 16.87 28.08 25.22
CA ARG A 224 17.33 29.40 25.67
C ARG A 224 16.50 29.94 26.83
N ASN A 225 15.18 29.80 26.77
CA ASN A 225 14.27 30.32 27.81
C ASN A 225 14.40 29.56 29.14
N ARG A 226 14.68 28.25 29.11
CA ARG A 226 14.94 27.44 30.32
C ARG A 226 16.21 27.85 31.07
N LEU A 227 17.24 28.31 30.36
CA LEU A 227 18.46 28.84 30.98
C LEU A 227 18.21 30.18 31.68
N ASN A 228 17.21 30.95 31.21
CA ASN A 228 16.92 32.30 31.68
C ASN A 228 15.81 32.34 32.76
N ASN A 229 14.85 31.42 32.75
CA ASN A 229 13.72 31.38 33.69
C ASN A 229 13.38 29.95 34.15
N GLN A 230 13.61 29.63 35.42
CA GLN A 230 13.33 28.32 36.05
C GLN A 230 11.83 28.00 36.24
N GLN A 231 10.91 28.93 35.95
CA GLN A 231 9.47 28.79 36.29
C GLN A 231 8.54 28.39 35.13
N LEU A 232 9.03 28.24 33.90
CA LEU A 232 8.19 27.95 32.71
C LEU A 232 8.05 26.46 32.36
N GLU A 233 8.43 25.56 33.26
CA GLU A 233 8.34 24.11 33.00
C GLU A 233 6.90 23.59 32.89
N ALA A 234 5.91 24.30 33.45
CA ALA A 234 4.53 23.82 33.57
C ALA A 234 3.64 24.06 32.32
N GLU A 235 4.03 24.92 31.37
CA GLU A 235 3.22 25.26 30.19
C GLU A 235 3.75 24.69 28.86
N ASN A 236 4.89 23.99 28.86
CA ASN A 236 5.44 23.43 27.63
C ASN A 236 4.69 22.17 27.20
N GLU A 237 3.87 22.28 26.15
CA GLU A 237 3.13 21.14 25.56
C GLU A 237 4.04 19.98 25.10
N VAL A 238 5.33 20.23 24.87
CA VAL A 238 6.31 19.23 24.39
C VAL A 238 7.48 19.12 25.39
N ASN A 239 7.60 17.96 26.03
CA ASN A 239 8.75 17.65 26.89
C ASN A 239 10.02 17.34 26.07
N ASN A 240 11.21 17.33 26.71
CA ASN A 240 12.48 17.13 25.99
C ASN A 240 12.60 15.79 25.27
N GLU A 241 12.09 14.71 25.86
CA GLU A 241 12.16 13.37 25.26
C GLU A 241 11.29 13.28 24.00
N MET A 242 10.06 13.78 24.09
CA MET A 242 9.14 13.91 22.97
C MET A 242 9.75 14.78 21.86
N ALA A 243 10.37 15.91 22.22
CA ALA A 243 11.01 16.78 21.25
C ALA A 243 12.14 16.06 20.48
N ASN A 244 12.92 15.21 21.15
CA ASN A 244 13.96 14.41 20.50
C ASN A 244 13.35 13.38 19.53
N ARG A 245 12.31 12.66 19.94
CA ARG A 245 11.62 11.69 19.06
C ARG A 245 10.98 12.35 17.84
N MET A 246 10.28 13.46 18.04
CA MET A 246 9.72 14.26 16.95
C MET A 246 10.80 14.78 16.00
N SER A 247 11.99 15.15 16.50
CA SER A 247 13.08 15.62 15.64
C SER A 247 13.58 14.52 14.70
N LEU A 248 13.74 13.30 15.24
CA LEU A 248 14.13 12.13 14.44
C LEU A 248 13.03 11.80 13.43
N PHE A 249 11.77 11.84 13.85
CA PHE A 249 10.62 11.63 12.96
C PHE A 249 10.65 12.61 11.77
N TYR A 250 10.74 13.91 12.01
CA TYR A 250 10.72 14.89 10.91
C TYR A 250 12.02 15.00 10.10
N ALA A 251 13.12 14.46 10.59
CA ALA A 251 14.36 14.37 9.83
C ALA A 251 14.25 13.36 8.67
N GLU A 252 13.45 12.31 8.82
CA GLU A 252 13.22 11.30 7.79
C GLU A 252 12.48 11.88 6.58
N ALA A 253 12.87 11.52 5.36
CA ALA A 253 12.18 11.98 4.15
C ALA A 253 10.72 11.54 4.12
N THR A 254 10.46 10.28 4.50
CA THR A 254 9.14 9.64 4.53
C THR A 254 8.82 9.16 5.96
N PRO A 255 8.46 10.09 6.86
CA PRO A 255 8.33 9.80 8.29
C PRO A 255 7.24 8.76 8.61
N MET A 256 6.06 8.84 7.98
CA MET A 256 4.98 7.89 8.22
C MET A 256 5.37 6.50 7.68
N LEU A 257 5.94 6.45 6.47
CA LEU A 257 6.36 5.18 5.88
C LEU A 257 7.48 4.52 6.68
N LYS A 258 8.41 5.30 7.23
CA LYS A 258 9.46 4.80 8.12
C LYS A 258 8.88 4.21 9.39
N THR A 259 7.87 4.86 9.99
CA THR A 259 7.13 4.32 11.13
C THR A 259 6.47 2.98 10.79
N LEU A 260 5.77 2.87 9.65
CA LEU A 260 5.13 1.61 9.23
C LEU A 260 6.13 0.50 8.92
N SER A 261 7.26 0.84 8.28
CA SER A 261 8.33 -0.12 8.00
C SER A 261 8.93 -0.70 9.29
N ASN A 262 9.22 0.16 10.26
CA ASN A 262 9.71 -0.26 11.57
C ASN A 262 8.65 -1.10 12.31
N ALA A 263 7.37 -0.71 12.24
CA ALA A 263 6.26 -1.44 12.85
C ALA A 263 6.09 -2.85 12.27
N THR A 264 6.18 -2.98 10.94
CA THR A 264 6.06 -4.27 10.24
C THR A 264 7.26 -5.18 10.57
N THR A 265 8.47 -4.62 10.60
CA THR A 265 9.69 -5.34 11.02
C THR A 265 9.56 -5.82 12.46
N LYS A 266 9.07 -4.96 13.34
CA LYS A 266 8.83 -5.29 14.76
C LYS A 266 7.79 -6.39 14.90
N PHE A 267 6.68 -6.32 14.19
CA PHE A 267 5.62 -7.34 14.19
C PHE A 267 6.18 -8.73 13.87
N VAL A 268 6.96 -8.87 12.79
CA VAL A 268 7.58 -10.16 12.43
C VAL A 268 8.59 -10.62 13.47
N SER A 269 9.34 -9.70 14.09
CA SER A 269 10.32 -10.05 15.12
C SER A 269 9.70 -10.51 16.44
N GLU A 270 8.53 -9.97 16.80
CA GLU A 270 7.79 -10.28 18.04
C GLU A 270 6.96 -11.57 17.89
N ASN A 271 6.42 -11.85 16.70
CA ASN A 271 5.57 -13.01 16.42
C ASN A 271 6.37 -14.19 15.85
N LYS A 272 7.32 -14.72 16.62
CA LYS A 272 8.21 -15.82 16.17
C LYS A 272 7.49 -17.13 15.81
N THR A 273 6.26 -17.32 16.28
CA THR A 273 5.42 -18.47 15.94
C THR A 273 4.76 -18.35 14.57
N LEU A 274 4.68 -17.13 14.03
CA LEU A 274 4.15 -16.86 12.71
C LEU A 274 5.28 -16.96 11.67
N PRO A 275 5.12 -17.77 10.61
CA PRO A 275 6.03 -17.75 9.48
C PRO A 275 6.16 -16.35 8.89
N ILE A 276 7.40 -15.87 8.71
CA ILE A 276 7.67 -14.61 8.01
C ILE A 276 7.05 -14.58 6.61
N GLU A 277 6.97 -15.75 5.99
CA GLU A 277 6.39 -15.96 4.66
C GLU A 277 4.94 -15.45 4.61
N ASP A 278 4.13 -15.64 5.65
CA ASP A 278 2.72 -15.22 5.65
C ASP A 278 2.60 -13.70 5.52
N THR A 279 3.44 -12.95 6.24
CA THR A 279 3.49 -11.48 6.14
C THR A 279 4.03 -11.05 4.77
N THR A 280 5.14 -11.63 4.31
CA THR A 280 5.76 -11.23 3.05
C THR A 280 4.92 -11.62 1.83
N ASP A 281 4.18 -12.71 1.91
CA ASP A 281 3.27 -13.18 0.86
C ASP A 281 2.02 -12.34 0.81
N CYS A 282 1.48 -11.89 1.96
CA CYS A 282 0.42 -10.90 2.01
C CYS A 282 0.82 -9.61 1.28
N LEU A 283 1.97 -9.04 1.63
CA LEU A 283 2.49 -7.82 1.02
C LEU A 283 2.76 -7.97 -0.49
N SER A 284 3.40 -9.07 -0.91
CA SER A 284 3.69 -9.30 -2.32
C SER A 284 2.44 -9.61 -3.15
N THR A 285 1.42 -10.24 -2.56
CA THR A 285 0.12 -10.45 -3.21
C THR A 285 -0.57 -9.12 -3.44
N MET A 286 -0.64 -8.24 -2.44
CA MET A 286 -1.18 -6.88 -2.61
C MET A 286 -0.43 -6.10 -3.69
N ALA A 287 0.91 -6.19 -3.71
CA ALA A 287 1.73 -5.54 -4.74
C ALA A 287 1.39 -6.05 -6.15
N CYS A 288 1.24 -7.37 -6.28
CA CYS A 288 0.88 -8.02 -7.54
C CYS A 288 -0.50 -7.58 -8.02
N VAL A 289 -1.51 -7.58 -7.13
CA VAL A 289 -2.88 -7.14 -7.45
C VAL A 289 -2.88 -5.69 -7.95
N CYS A 290 -2.23 -4.76 -7.24
CA CYS A 290 -2.14 -3.38 -7.68
C CYS A 290 -1.43 -3.24 -9.03
N ARG A 291 -0.31 -3.95 -9.24
CA ARG A 291 0.43 -3.95 -10.51
C ARG A 291 -0.44 -4.45 -11.67
N VAL A 292 -1.11 -5.59 -11.51
CA VAL A 292 -1.99 -6.19 -12.53
C VAL A 292 -3.14 -5.24 -12.87
N MET A 293 -3.76 -4.61 -11.88
CA MET A 293 -4.83 -3.65 -12.12
C MET A 293 -4.39 -2.42 -12.90
N LEU A 294 -3.15 -1.97 -12.68
CA LEU A 294 -2.60 -0.80 -13.36
C LEU A 294 -2.04 -1.12 -14.76
N GLU A 295 -1.50 -2.33 -14.96
CA GLU A 295 -0.90 -2.77 -16.22
C GLU A 295 -1.95 -3.26 -17.23
N THR A 296 -3.02 -3.93 -16.76
CA THR A 296 -4.03 -4.57 -17.61
C THR A 296 -5.04 -3.53 -18.14
N PRO A 297 -5.11 -3.27 -19.46
CA PRO A 297 -5.99 -2.24 -20.03
C PRO A 297 -7.47 -2.41 -19.65
N GLU A 298 -7.95 -3.64 -19.54
CA GLU A 298 -9.34 -4.00 -19.21
C GLU A 298 -9.72 -3.65 -17.76
N TYR A 299 -8.75 -3.65 -16.85
CA TYR A 299 -8.95 -3.18 -15.48
C TYR A 299 -8.69 -1.69 -15.39
N ARG A 300 -7.70 -1.20 -16.13
CA ARG A 300 -7.36 0.22 -16.17
C ARG A 300 -8.52 1.09 -16.67
N CYS A 301 -9.30 0.60 -17.64
CA CYS A 301 -10.48 1.31 -18.15
C CYS A 301 -11.64 1.39 -17.14
N ARG A 302 -11.61 0.58 -16.06
CA ARG A 302 -12.59 0.63 -14.97
C ARG A 302 -12.30 1.75 -13.96
N PHE A 303 -11.09 2.31 -13.96
CA PHE A 303 -10.80 3.48 -13.15
C PHE A 303 -11.52 4.69 -13.75
N THR A 304 -12.51 5.18 -13.03
CA THR A 304 -13.27 6.38 -13.42
C THR A 304 -12.56 7.67 -13.05
N ASN A 305 -11.60 7.61 -12.11
CA ASN A 305 -10.87 8.76 -11.58
C ASN A 305 -9.36 8.50 -11.49
N THR A 306 -8.57 9.53 -11.81
CA THR A 306 -7.12 9.60 -11.59
C THR A 306 -6.75 9.35 -10.13
N ASP A 307 -7.59 9.77 -9.17
CA ASP A 307 -7.33 9.57 -7.74
C ASP A 307 -7.31 8.08 -7.35
N THR A 308 -8.19 7.27 -7.94
CA THR A 308 -8.22 5.82 -7.70
C THR A 308 -6.97 5.15 -8.28
N MET A 309 -6.48 5.63 -9.41
CA MET A 309 -5.24 5.13 -10.01
C MET A 309 -4.03 5.49 -9.12
N LEU A 310 -3.97 6.72 -8.61
CA LEU A 310 -2.94 7.15 -7.66
C LEU A 310 -3.03 6.41 -6.32
N PHE A 311 -4.23 6.09 -5.86
CA PHE A 311 -4.45 5.22 -4.70
C PHE A 311 -3.78 3.86 -4.92
N CYS A 312 -4.05 3.17 -6.03
CA CYS A 312 -3.43 1.88 -6.34
C CYS A 312 -1.90 1.97 -6.44
N MET A 313 -1.36 3.04 -7.02
CA MET A 313 0.09 3.25 -7.10
C MET A 313 0.72 3.47 -5.72
N ARG A 314 0.08 4.26 -4.86
CA ARG A 314 0.54 4.50 -3.48
C ARG A 314 0.55 3.21 -2.68
N VAL A 315 -0.52 2.42 -2.77
CA VAL A 315 -0.61 1.12 -2.12
C VAL A 315 0.49 0.19 -2.60
N MET A 316 0.68 0.07 -3.93
CA MET A 316 1.73 -0.74 -4.55
C MET A 316 3.12 -0.36 -4.01
N VAL A 317 3.48 0.93 -4.03
CA VAL A 317 4.79 1.39 -3.56
C VAL A 317 4.95 1.20 -2.05
N GLY A 318 3.88 1.45 -1.27
CA GLY A 318 3.85 1.21 0.16
C GLY A 318 4.18 -0.24 0.52
N VAL A 319 3.44 -1.21 -0.03
CA VAL A 319 3.68 -2.64 0.25
C VAL A 319 5.03 -3.13 -0.27
N ILE A 320 5.54 -2.58 -1.39
CA ILE A 320 6.89 -2.89 -1.90
C ILE A 320 7.95 -2.50 -0.87
N ILE A 321 7.83 -1.30 -0.30
CA ILE A 321 8.81 -0.80 0.67
C ILE A 321 8.69 -1.59 1.98
N LEU A 322 7.47 -1.89 2.46
CA LEU A 322 7.31 -2.76 3.62
C LEU A 322 7.92 -4.15 3.40
N TYR A 323 7.68 -4.77 2.24
CA TYR A 323 8.25 -6.07 1.88
C TYR A 323 9.78 -6.00 1.86
N ASP A 324 10.36 -4.95 1.28
CA ASP A 324 11.82 -4.80 1.18
C ASP A 324 12.51 -4.71 2.55
N HIS A 325 11.85 -4.15 3.57
CA HIS A 325 12.43 -4.06 4.91
C HIS A 325 12.29 -5.36 5.71
N VAL A 326 11.23 -6.12 5.47
CA VAL A 326 10.88 -7.34 6.22
C VAL A 326 11.50 -8.58 5.61
N HIS A 327 11.45 -8.73 4.27
CA HIS A 327 11.90 -9.93 3.60
C HIS A 327 13.43 -10.06 3.66
N PRO A 328 13.99 -11.23 4.02
CA PRO A 328 15.43 -11.37 4.30
C PRO A 328 16.38 -10.97 3.16
N VAL A 329 15.95 -11.16 1.92
CA VAL A 329 16.72 -10.81 0.70
C VAL A 329 16.20 -9.53 0.02
N GLY A 330 15.19 -8.88 0.60
CA GLY A 330 14.57 -7.68 0.04
C GLY A 330 13.67 -7.92 -1.17
N ALA A 331 13.14 -6.82 -1.71
CA ALA A 331 12.23 -6.79 -2.85
C ALA A 331 12.96 -6.89 -4.20
N PHE A 332 14.27 -6.66 -4.22
CA PHE A 332 15.08 -6.50 -5.44
C PHE A 332 15.85 -7.76 -5.86
N ALA A 333 15.93 -8.77 -4.99
CA ALA A 333 16.55 -10.04 -5.31
C ALA A 333 15.78 -10.79 -6.39
N LYS A 334 16.47 -11.62 -7.19
CA LYS A 334 15.82 -12.45 -8.24
C LYS A 334 14.82 -13.46 -7.69
N THR A 335 14.97 -13.85 -6.41
CA THR A 335 14.08 -14.76 -5.70
C THR A 335 12.90 -14.04 -5.02
N SER A 336 12.82 -12.71 -5.13
CA SER A 336 11.68 -11.93 -4.65
C SER A 336 10.40 -12.32 -5.40
N LYS A 337 9.27 -12.34 -4.69
CA LYS A 337 7.94 -12.54 -5.29
C LYS A 337 7.41 -11.28 -5.97
N ILE A 338 8.07 -10.13 -5.79
CA ILE A 338 7.66 -8.85 -6.38
C ILE A 338 8.35 -8.65 -7.74
N ASP A 339 7.54 -8.48 -8.79
CA ASP A 339 8.01 -8.02 -10.10
C ASP A 339 8.34 -6.52 -10.06
N MET A 340 9.51 -6.20 -9.52
CA MET A 340 9.98 -4.82 -9.37
C MET A 340 10.08 -4.08 -10.71
N LYS A 341 10.46 -4.78 -11.79
CA LYS A 341 10.58 -4.17 -13.12
C LYS A 341 9.20 -3.75 -13.65
N GLY A 342 8.20 -4.62 -13.53
CA GLY A 342 6.81 -4.31 -13.88
C GLY A 342 6.25 -3.16 -13.04
N CYS A 343 6.47 -3.17 -11.72
CA CYS A 343 6.02 -2.10 -10.83
C CYS A 343 6.60 -0.73 -11.22
N ILE A 344 7.92 -0.64 -11.46
CA ILE A 344 8.55 0.62 -11.86
C ILE A 344 8.08 1.08 -13.24
N LYS A 345 7.89 0.13 -14.18
CA LYS A 345 7.38 0.45 -15.51
C LYS A 345 6.00 1.10 -15.45
N VAL A 346 5.09 0.55 -14.67
CA VAL A 346 3.73 1.10 -14.47
C VAL A 346 3.78 2.53 -13.93
N LEU A 347 4.70 2.83 -13.02
CA LEU A 347 4.91 4.20 -12.52
C LEU A 347 5.46 5.11 -13.62
N LYS A 348 6.47 4.67 -14.37
CA LYS A 348 7.09 5.47 -15.46
C LYS A 348 6.16 5.74 -16.64
N GLU A 349 5.10 4.98 -16.80
CA GLU A 349 4.05 5.22 -17.81
C GLU A 349 3.12 6.39 -17.42
N GLN A 350 3.22 6.91 -16.19
CA GLN A 350 2.43 8.05 -15.73
C GLN A 350 3.15 9.39 -15.96
N PRO A 351 2.41 10.51 -15.96
CA PRO A 351 3.01 11.83 -15.96
C PRO A 351 4.01 12.00 -14.80
N SER A 352 5.24 12.43 -15.09
CA SER A 352 6.31 12.45 -14.07
C SER A 352 5.96 13.28 -12.84
N ASN A 353 5.20 14.37 -13.01
CA ASN A 353 4.78 15.24 -11.92
C ASN A 353 3.86 14.55 -10.89
N SER A 354 3.12 13.49 -11.27
CA SER A 354 2.19 12.83 -10.35
C SER A 354 2.82 11.66 -9.57
N VAL A 355 3.93 11.10 -10.06
CA VAL A 355 4.56 9.90 -9.48
C VAL A 355 6.00 10.10 -8.99
N GLU A 356 6.59 11.28 -9.18
CA GLU A 356 7.97 11.55 -8.76
C GLU A 356 8.18 11.33 -7.24
N GLY A 357 7.19 11.69 -6.42
CA GLY A 357 7.19 11.41 -4.98
C GLY A 357 7.30 9.91 -4.68
N LEU A 358 6.58 9.09 -5.44
CA LEU A 358 6.59 7.62 -5.30
C LEU A 358 7.90 7.00 -5.78
N LEU A 359 8.45 7.51 -6.89
CA LEU A 359 9.78 7.10 -7.37
C LEU A 359 10.87 7.47 -6.36
N ASN A 360 10.77 8.64 -5.73
CA ASN A 360 11.69 9.06 -4.66
C ASN A 360 11.55 8.21 -3.40
N ALA A 361 10.35 7.78 -3.02
CA ALA A 361 10.18 6.82 -1.93
C ALA A 361 10.90 5.49 -2.24
N LEU A 362 10.80 4.99 -3.48
CA LEU A 362 11.56 3.80 -3.91
C LEU A 362 13.07 4.03 -3.95
N ARG A 363 13.56 5.25 -4.24
CA ARG A 363 15.00 5.56 -4.29
C ARG A 363 15.63 5.67 -2.91
N TYR A 364 14.92 6.29 -1.97
CA TYR A 364 15.51 6.75 -0.71
C TYR A 364 15.05 5.96 0.51
N THR A 365 13.88 5.32 0.46
CA THR A 365 13.32 4.61 1.62
C THR A 365 13.53 3.10 1.56
N THR A 366 13.87 2.53 0.40
CA THR A 366 14.19 1.10 0.29
C THR A 366 15.52 0.76 0.95
N ARG A 367 15.62 -0.47 1.48
CA ARG A 367 16.79 -1.00 2.14
C ARG A 367 17.77 -1.64 1.17
N HIS A 368 17.30 -2.45 0.20
CA HIS A 368 18.16 -3.31 -0.61
C HIS A 368 18.39 -2.81 -2.05
N LEU A 369 17.88 -1.63 -2.43
CA LEU A 369 18.10 -1.05 -3.77
C LEU A 369 19.60 -0.90 -4.09
N ASN A 370 20.41 -0.58 -3.08
CA ASN A 370 21.82 -0.31 -3.23
C ASN A 370 22.73 -1.53 -3.06
N ASP A 371 22.19 -2.72 -2.83
CA ASP A 371 22.95 -3.97 -2.66
C ASP A 371 23.56 -4.50 -3.95
N ASP A 372 24.79 -5.02 -3.90
CA ASP A 372 25.49 -5.56 -5.08
C ASP A 372 24.72 -6.65 -5.84
N SER A 373 23.82 -7.35 -5.15
CA SER A 373 22.92 -8.37 -5.71
C SER A 373 21.79 -7.77 -6.57
N THR A 374 21.47 -6.49 -6.40
CA THR A 374 20.38 -5.80 -7.11
C THR A 374 20.74 -5.53 -8.57
N SER A 375 19.84 -5.95 -9.47
CA SER A 375 20.01 -5.82 -10.92
C SER A 375 20.34 -4.39 -11.37
N LYS A 376 21.42 -4.24 -12.15
CA LYS A 376 21.81 -2.96 -12.77
C LYS A 376 20.69 -2.33 -13.60
N GLN A 377 19.85 -3.16 -14.23
CA GLN A 377 18.71 -2.66 -15.01
C GLN A 377 17.67 -1.98 -14.11
N ILE A 378 17.38 -2.53 -12.92
CA ILE A 378 16.42 -1.94 -11.98
C ILE A 378 16.98 -0.62 -11.43
N ARG A 379 18.27 -0.59 -11.09
CA ARG A 379 18.95 0.65 -10.66
C ARG A 379 18.87 1.73 -11.73
N ALA A 380 19.14 1.38 -13.00
CA ALA A 380 19.03 2.32 -14.12
C ALA A 380 17.59 2.81 -14.38
N LEU A 381 16.58 2.03 -13.98
CA LEU A 381 15.19 2.49 -14.03
C LEU A 381 14.86 3.46 -12.89
N LEU A 382 15.58 3.44 -11.77
CA LEU A 382 15.37 4.38 -10.67
C LEU A 382 16.42 5.50 -10.63
N GLN A 383 17.38 5.51 -11.54
CA GLN A 383 18.16 6.70 -11.88
C GLN A 383 17.36 7.54 -12.87
#